data_AF-A0A967KJT8-F1
#
_entry.id   AF-A0A967KJT8-F1
#
_cell.length_a   1.000
_cell.length_b   1.000
_cell.length_c   1.000
_cell.angle_alpha   90.00
_cell.angle_beta   90.00
_cell.angle_gamma   90.00
#
_symmetry.space_group_name_H-M   'P 1'
#
loop_
_entity.id
_entity.type
_entity.pdbx_description
1 polymer ?
#
loop_
_entity_poly.entity_id
_entity_poly.type
_entity_poly.pdbx_seq_one_letter_code
_entity_poly.pdbx_strand_id
1 'polypeptide(L)' 'MVKTFSPAYQRIKNLIEKDECVILDGGTSTELERMRSQDFQLSDSSLWGTWGLYHVPQDVLKVHKKYVAAGADIITT' A
#
# COMPACT_ATOMS: atom_id res chain seq x y z
N MET A 1 -5.83 0.22 -31.69
CA MET A 1 -6.83 -0.06 -30.64
C MET A 1 -6.68 0.99 -29.54
N VAL A 2 -7.70 1.79 -29.25
CA VAL A 2 -7.64 2.76 -28.15
C VAL A 2 -7.72 1.98 -26.83
N LYS A 3 -6.71 2.10 -25.97
CA LYS A 3 -6.76 1.51 -24.62
C LYS A 3 -7.63 2.42 -23.74
N THR A 4 -8.74 1.87 -23.24
CA THR A 4 -9.56 2.56 -22.23
C THR A 4 -9.02 2.20 -20.85
N PHE A 5 -8.61 3.21 -20.09
CA PHE A 5 -8.15 3.04 -18.72
C PHE A 5 -9.28 3.29 -17.72
N SER A 6 -9.21 2.68 -16.54
CA SER A 6 -10.10 3.06 -15.44
C SER A 6 -9.78 4.50 -14.98
N PRO A 7 -10.70 5.20 -14.30
CA PRO A 7 -10.44 6.55 -13.79
C PRO A 7 -9.17 6.64 -12.94
N ALA A 8 -8.85 5.61 -12.15
CA ALA A 8 -7.64 5.56 -11.34
C ALA A 8 -6.36 5.53 -12.19
N TYR A 9 -6.29 4.64 -13.19
CA TYR A 9 -5.15 4.59 -14.11
C TYR A 9 -5.02 5.86 -14.96
N GLN A 10 -6.15 6.45 -15.38
CA GLN A 10 -6.14 7.71 -16.12
C GLN A 10 -5.57 8.86 -15.29
N ARG A 11 -5.90 8.93 -13.99
CA ARG A 11 -5.31 9.90 -13.06
C ARG A 11 -3.79 9.78 -13.00
N ILE A 12 -3.26 8.57 -12.82
CA ILE A 12 -1.80 8.34 -12.76
C ILE A 12 -1.14 8.72 -14.08
N LYS A 13 -1.72 8.29 -15.21
CA LYS A 13 -1.24 8.67 -16.54
C LYS A 13 -1.17 10.19 -16.69
N ASN A 14 -2.19 10.92 -16.27
CA ASN A 14 -2.23 12.38 -16.36
C ASN A 14 -1.16 13.06 -15.48
N LEU A 15 -0.86 12.53 -14.30
CA LEU A 15 0.23 13.05 -13.44
C LEU A 15 1.57 12.90 -14.15
N ILE A 16 1.84 11.70 -14.68
CA ILE A 16 3.08 11.41 -15.42
C ILE A 16 3.20 12.29 -16.67
N GLU A 17 2.14 12.45 -17.45
CA GLU A 17 2.14 13.29 -18.67
C GLU A 17 2.37 14.78 -18.39
N LYS A 18 2.18 15.23 -17.15
CA LYS A 18 2.42 16.61 -16.71
C LYS A 18 3.74 16.78 -15.97
N ASP A 19 4.60 15.76 -15.96
CA ASP A 19 5.82 15.71 -15.16
C ASP A 19 5.59 15.96 -13.66
N GLU A 20 4.40 15.58 -13.16
CA GLU A 20 4.07 15.62 -11.74
C GLU A 20 4.55 14.34 -11.04
N CYS A 21 5.02 14.48 -9.79
CA CYS A 21 5.49 13.35 -8.99
C CYS A 21 4.31 12.41 -8.67
N VAL A 22 4.49 11.10 -8.93
CA VAL A 22 3.56 10.05 -8.49
C VAL A 22 4.13 9.40 -7.24
N ILE A 23 3.38 9.47 -6.14
CA ILE A 23 3.80 9.00 -4.82
C ILE A 23 3.34 7.55 -4.61
N LEU A 24 4.30 6.64 -4.43
CA LEU A 24 4.03 5.27 -3.99
C LEU A 24 3.86 5.22 -2.47
N ASP A 25 3.22 4.16 -1.98
CA ASP A 25 3.17 3.86 -0.57
C ASP A 25 4.52 3.38 0.01
N GLY A 26 4.56 3.21 1.33
CA GLY A 26 5.73 2.75 2.07
C GLY A 26 5.64 1.26 2.48
N GLY A 27 6.55 0.84 3.36
CA GLY A 27 6.59 -0.53 3.86
C GLY A 27 5.38 -0.89 4.74
N THR A 28 4.46 -1.69 4.21
CA THR A 28 3.29 -2.19 4.96
C THR A 28 3.69 -3.05 6.15
N SER A 29 4.68 -3.93 5.97
CA SER A 29 5.15 -4.86 6.98
C SER A 29 5.74 -4.13 8.21
N THR A 30 6.54 -3.09 7.98
CA THR A 30 7.12 -2.22 9.03
C THR A 30 6.05 -1.48 9.83
N GLU A 31 5.00 -0.98 9.18
CA GLU A 31 3.90 -0.31 9.88
C GLU A 31 3.06 -1.30 10.71
N LEU A 32 2.87 -2.53 10.22
CA LEU A 32 2.19 -3.58 10.99
C LEU A 32 2.98 -3.96 12.24
N GLU A 33 4.29 -4.12 12.14
CA GLU A 33 5.15 -4.38 13.30
C GLU A 33 5.07 -3.25 14.32
N ARG A 34 5.11 -1.99 13.89
CA ARG A 34 4.93 -0.83 14.79
C ARG A 34 3.58 -0.84 15.52
N MET A 35 2.52 -1.33 14.88
CA MET A 35 1.19 -1.42 15.49
C MET A 35 1.04 -2.63 16.43
N ARG A 36 1.83 -3.68 16.24
CA ARG A 36 1.65 -5.01 16.86
C ARG A 36 2.94 -5.57 17.44
N SER A 37 3.84 -4.73 17.93
CA SER A 37 5.20 -5.07 18.34
C SER A 37 5.33 -6.16 19.42
N GLN A 38 4.22 -6.64 20.00
CA GLN A 38 4.16 -7.78 20.93
C GLN A 38 3.63 -9.07 20.29
N ASP A 39 2.80 -8.98 19.25
CA ASP A 39 2.10 -10.12 18.62
C ASP A 39 2.70 -10.50 17.26
N PHE A 40 3.49 -9.60 16.67
CA PHE A 40 4.05 -9.76 15.34
C PHE A 40 5.44 -9.14 15.29
N GLN A 41 6.42 -9.96 14.90
CA GLN A 41 7.79 -9.55 14.67
C GLN A 41 8.18 -9.92 13.25
N LEU A 42 8.74 -8.97 12.51
CA LEU A 42 9.18 -9.21 11.15
C LEU A 42 10.38 -10.15 11.16
N SER A 43 10.31 -11.20 10.34
CA SER A 43 11.46 -12.02 9.99
C SER A 43 11.42 -12.40 8.51
N ASP A 44 12.60 -12.61 7.93
CA ASP A 44 12.73 -13.07 6.53
C ASP A 44 12.15 -14.47 6.30
N SER A 45 11.99 -15.26 7.37
CA SER A 45 11.31 -16.55 7.35
C SER A 45 9.79 -16.46 7.52
N SER A 46 9.27 -15.29 7.90
CA SER A 46 7.83 -15.09 8.12
C SER A 46 7.12 -14.79 6.80
N LEU A 47 6.07 -15.56 6.49
CA LEU A 47 5.11 -15.26 5.42
C LEU A 47 4.20 -14.10 5.87
N TRP A 48 4.79 -12.94 6.17
CA TRP A 48 4.11 -11.83 6.83
C TRP A 48 2.87 -11.36 6.05
N GLY A 49 2.92 -11.36 4.72
CA GLY A 49 1.80 -10.97 3.87
C GLY A 49 0.59 -11.88 4.08
N THR A 50 0.80 -13.19 3.98
CA THR A 50 -0.24 -14.20 4.26
C THR A 50 -0.72 -14.10 5.70
N TRP A 51 0.19 -14.03 6.67
CA TRP A 51 -0.18 -13.92 8.08
C TRP A 51 -1.05 -12.69 8.34
N GLY A 52 -0.66 -11.54 7.80
CA GLY A 52 -1.38 -10.27 7.95
C GLY A 52 -2.79 -10.34 7.37
N LEU A 53 -2.95 -10.96 6.20
CA LEU A 53 -4.26 -11.14 5.57
C LEU A 53 -5.18 -12.09 6.36
N TYR A 54 -4.63 -13.15 6.96
CA TYR A 54 -5.43 -14.14 7.70
C TYR A 54 -5.75 -13.71 9.13
N HIS A 55 -4.83 -13.05 9.83
CA HIS A 55 -4.95 -12.79 11.27
C HIS A 55 -5.37 -11.36 11.57
N VAL A 56 -4.89 -10.38 10.78
CA VAL A 56 -5.10 -8.94 11.05
C VAL A 56 -5.46 -8.13 9.80
N PRO A 57 -6.41 -8.56 8.95
CA PRO A 57 -6.72 -7.87 7.69
C PRO A 57 -7.18 -6.41 7.89
N GLN A 58 -7.79 -6.11 9.04
CA GLN A 58 -8.20 -4.75 9.37
C GLN A 58 -7.03 -3.81 9.67
N ASP A 59 -5.94 -4.34 10.23
CA ASP A 59 -4.73 -3.55 10.44
C ASP A 59 -3.99 -3.30 9.13
N VAL A 60 -3.95 -4.29 8.23
CA VAL A 60 -3.45 -4.11 6.85
C VAL A 60 -4.21 -3.00 6.14
N LEU A 61 -5.55 -3.04 6.19
CA LEU A 61 -6.40 -1.98 5.62
C LEU A 61 -6.13 -0.61 6.29
N LYS A 62 -5.92 -0.59 7.61
CA LYS A 62 -5.62 0.64 8.35
C LYS A 62 -4.28 1.24 7.92
N VAL A 63 -3.25 0.42 7.66
CA VAL A 63 -1.96 0.88 7.13
C VAL A 63 -2.14 1.50 5.74
N HIS A 64 -2.83 0.83 4.81
CA HIS A 64 -3.09 1.41 3.49
C HIS A 64 -3.89 2.72 3.56
N LYS A 65 -4.89 2.81 4.45
CA LYS A 65 -5.63 4.07 4.70
C LYS A 65 -4.73 5.19 5.20
N LYS A 66 -3.72 4.89 6.03
CA LYS A 66 -2.74 5.91 6.45
C LYS A 66 -1.89 6.39 5.28
N TYR A 67 -1.47 5.51 4.37
CA TYR A 67 -0.74 5.93 3.17
C TYR A 67 -1.59 6.79 2.24
N VAL A 68 -2.87 6.46 2.03
CA VAL A 68 -3.80 7.32 1.28
C VAL A 68 -3.94 8.68 1.95
N ALA A 69 -4.12 8.72 3.29
CA ALA A 69 -4.21 9.98 4.02
C ALA A 69 -2.91 10.81 3.99
N ALA A 70 -1.75 10.16 3.84
CA ALA A 70 -0.46 10.81 3.66
C ALA A 70 -0.20 11.31 2.23
N GLY A 71 -1.10 11.01 1.28
CA GLY A 71 -1.01 11.46 -0.11
C GLY A 71 -0.44 10.43 -1.09
N ALA A 72 -0.37 9.15 -0.72
CA ALA A 72 0.02 8.11 -1.68
C ALA A 72 -1.00 8.04 -2.83
N ASP A 73 -0.48 8.04 -4.06
CA ASP A 73 -1.25 7.90 -5.29
C ASP A 73 -1.53 6.45 -5.64
N ILE A 74 -0.62 5.55 -5.21
CA ILE A 74 -0.64 4.12 -5.52
C ILE A 74 -0.44 3.35 -4.23
N ILE A 75 -1.21 2.27 -4.08
CA ILE A 75 -1.06 1.26 -3.03
C ILE A 75 -0.49 -0.01 -3.64
N THR A 76 0.53 -0.58 -3.00
CA THR A 76 1.17 -1.84 -3.39
C THR A 76 0.61 -2.99 -2.55
N THR A 77 0.16 -4.07 -3.20
CA THR A 77 -0.49 -5.23 -2.57
C THR A 77 0.33 -6.50 -2.69
#